data_AF-A0A2N3GE33-F1
#
_entry.id   AF-A0A2N3GE33-F1
#
_cell.length_a   1.000
_cell.length_b   1.000
_cell.length_c   1.000
_cell.angle_alpha   90.00
_cell.angle_beta   90.00
_cell.angle_gamma   90.00
#
_symmetry.space_group_name_H-M   'P 1'
#
loop_
_entity.id
_entity.type
_entity.pdbx_description
1 polymer ?
#
loop_
_entity_poly.entity_id
_entity_poly.type
_entity_poly.pdbx_seq_one_letter_code
_entity_poly.pdbx_strand_id
1 'polypeptide(L)' 'MQDRPSRAEIAAMVNQSRMDRHLSVRRAAQISGVPASTMHGWLQGRHFPTPALRPKFLALVAYLELGHFLHAGLWQDEES' A
#
# COMPACT_ATOMS: atom_id res chain seq x y z
N MET A 1 13.60 18.18 -8.52
CA MET A 1 12.59 17.31 -9.16
C MET A 1 12.10 16.37 -8.07
N GLN A 2 10.89 16.58 -7.54
CA GLN A 2 10.34 15.60 -6.60
C GLN A 2 9.95 14.38 -7.43
N ASP A 3 10.80 13.36 -7.39
CA ASP A 3 10.48 12.08 -8.01
C ASP A 3 9.27 11.50 -7.29
N ARG A 4 8.24 11.12 -8.05
CA ARG A 4 6.99 10.63 -7.50
C ARG A 4 7.14 9.12 -7.29
N PRO A 5 6.94 8.59 -6.07
CA PRO A 5 7.22 7.19 -5.79
C PRO A 5 6.34 6.27 -6.62
N SER A 6 6.94 5.27 -7.24
CA SER A 6 6.28 4.19 -7.95
C SER A 6 5.39 3.34 -7.03
N ARG A 7 4.51 2.52 -7.63
CA ARG A 7 3.67 1.54 -6.90
C ARG A 7 4.53 0.61 -6.02
N ALA A 8 5.70 0.20 -6.52
CA ALA A 8 6.63 -0.66 -5.78
C ALA A 8 7.28 0.05 -4.59
N GLU A 9 7.69 1.31 -4.76
CA GLU A 9 8.24 2.12 -3.66
C GLU A 9 7.19 2.40 -2.59
N ILE A 10 5.94 2.70 -2.98
CA ILE A 10 4.82 2.82 -2.03
C ILE A 10 4.62 1.52 -1.24
N ALA A 11 4.61 0.36 -1.91
CA ALA A 11 4.48 -0.94 -1.25
C ALA A 11 5.62 -1.20 -0.24
N ALA A 12 6.87 -0.87 -0.62
CA ALA A 12 8.03 -0.99 0.24
C ALA A 12 7.92 -0.05 1.47
N MET A 13 7.54 1.21 1.28
CA MET A 13 7.33 2.17 2.37
C MET A 13 6.23 1.73 3.33
N VAL A 14 5.11 1.20 2.81
CA VAL A 14 4.03 0.63 3.63
C VAL A 14 4.55 -0.55 4.46
N ASN A 15 5.35 -1.43 3.85
CA ASN A 15 5.92 -2.57 4.56
C ASN A 15 6.91 -2.14 5.66
N GLN A 16 7.79 -1.20 5.35
CA GLN A 16 8.76 -0.67 6.31
C GLN A 16 8.06 0.04 7.48
N SER A 17 7.13 0.95 7.19
CA SER A 17 6.39 1.70 8.21
C SER A 17 5.56 0.80 9.13
N ARG A 18 5.02 -0.30 8.59
CA ARG A 18 4.36 -1.34 9.39
C ARG A 18 5.34 -2.00 10.37
N MET A 19 6.55 -2.34 9.90
CA MET A 19 7.58 -2.97 10.72
C MET A 19 8.09 -2.04 11.82
N ASP A 20 8.30 -0.76 11.50
CA ASP A 20 8.74 0.27 12.46
C ASP A 20 7.72 0.46 13.59
N ARG A 21 6.44 0.22 13.31
CA ARG A 21 5.34 0.24 14.30
C ARG A 21 5.05 -1.12 14.94
N HIS A 22 5.94 -2.11 14.75
CA HIS A 22 5.80 -3.48 15.26
C HIS A 22 4.48 -4.18 14.88
N LEU A 23 3.87 -3.79 13.76
CA LEU A 23 2.64 -4.42 13.30
C LEU A 23 2.96 -5.68 12.52
N SER A 24 2.26 -6.78 12.78
CA SER A 24 2.35 -7.99 11.95
C SER A 24 1.61 -7.81 10.61
N VAL A 25 1.90 -8.67 9.63
CA VAL A 25 1.16 -8.72 8.36
C VAL A 25 -0.34 -8.95 8.61
N ARG A 26 -0.68 -9.83 9.56
CA ARG A 26 -2.07 -10.11 9.94
C ARG A 26 -2.75 -8.87 10.54
N ARG A 27 -2.03 -8.10 11.36
CA ARG A 27 -2.57 -6.86 11.95
C ARG A 27 -2.81 -5.79 10.90
N ALA A 28 -1.88 -5.61 9.96
CA ALA A 28 -2.09 -4.72 8.81
C ALA A 28 -3.30 -5.15 7.96
N ALA A 29 -3.44 -6.46 7.69
CA ALA A 29 -4.59 -7.01 6.97
C ALA A 29 -5.92 -6.68 7.66
N GLN A 30 -5.99 -6.83 8.99
CA GLN A 30 -7.15 -6.44 9.79
C GLN A 30 -7.47 -4.94 9.70
N ILE A 31 -6.46 -4.07 9.79
CA ILE A 31 -6.63 -2.61 9.67
C ILE A 31 -7.27 -2.24 8.32
N SER A 32 -6.81 -2.86 7.23
CA SER A 32 -7.36 -2.64 5.89
C SER A 32 -8.64 -3.42 5.56
N GLY A 33 -9.03 -4.40 6.38
CA GLY A 33 -10.17 -5.27 6.09
C GLY A 33 -9.98 -6.17 4.85
N VAL A 34 -8.76 -6.67 4.62
CA VAL A 34 -8.44 -7.62 3.52
C VAL A 34 -7.92 -8.95 4.05
N PRO A 35 -7.97 -10.04 3.26
CA PRO A 35 -7.30 -11.28 3.59
C PRO A 35 -5.78 -11.11 3.75
N ALA A 36 -5.16 -11.90 4.63
CA ALA A 36 -3.72 -11.84 4.87
C ALA A 36 -2.88 -12.12 3.61
N SER A 37 -3.36 -12.99 2.71
CA SER A 37 -2.72 -13.26 1.42
C SER A 37 -2.68 -12.03 0.51
N THR A 38 -3.78 -11.27 0.44
CA THR A 38 -3.86 -9.99 -0.29
C THR A 38 -2.88 -8.97 0.29
N MET A 39 -2.86 -8.83 1.62
CA MET A 39 -1.91 -7.95 2.29
C MET A 39 -0.46 -8.34 1.97
N HIS A 40 -0.13 -9.63 2.06
CA HIS A 40 1.20 -10.12 1.74
C HIS A 40 1.60 -9.84 0.30
N GLY A 41 0.69 -10.01 -0.67
CA GLY A 41 0.92 -9.65 -2.06
C GLY A 41 1.21 -8.17 -2.28
N TRP A 42 0.53 -7.27 -1.55
CA TRP A 42 0.81 -5.83 -1.55
C TRP A 42 2.19 -5.53 -0.99
N LEU A 43 2.53 -6.05 0.20
CA LEU A 43 3.78 -5.74 0.88
C LEU A 43 5.03 -6.25 0.12
N GLN A 44 4.87 -7.28 -0.71
CA GLN A 44 5.92 -7.80 -1.58
C GLN A 44 5.98 -7.11 -2.95
N GLY A 45 5.10 -6.14 -3.22
CA GLY A 45 5.02 -5.46 -4.52
C GLY A 45 4.56 -6.36 -5.67
N ARG A 46 3.99 -7.55 -5.40
CA ARG A 46 3.55 -8.50 -6.44
C ARG A 46 2.36 -7.99 -7.24
N HIS A 47 1.44 -7.31 -6.57
CA HIS A 47 0.31 -6.65 -7.20
C HIS A 47 -0.06 -5.40 -6.40
N PHE A 48 -0.50 -4.35 -7.09
CA PHE A 48 -1.03 -3.15 -6.46
C PHE A 48 -2.56 -3.29 -6.26
N PRO A 49 -3.21 -2.51 -5.37
CA PRO A 49 -4.65 -2.60 -5.17
C PRO A 49 -5.43 -2.34 -6.46
N THR A 50 -6.34 -3.26 -6.79
CA THR A 50 -7.35 -3.03 -7.83
C THR A 50 -8.30 -1.90 -7.42
N PRO A 51 -9.08 -1.32 -8.35
CA PRO A 51 -10.02 -0.25 -8.02
C PRO A 51 -10.95 -0.57 -6.85
N ALA A 52 -11.47 -1.80 -6.77
CA ALA A 52 -12.35 -2.24 -5.68
C ALA A 52 -11.64 -2.33 -4.31
N LEU A 53 -10.32 -2.54 -4.28
CA LEU A 53 -9.54 -2.63 -3.05
C LEU A 53 -8.82 -1.32 -2.69
N ARG A 54 -8.85 -0.32 -3.56
CA ARG A 54 -8.20 0.98 -3.34
C ARG A 54 -8.61 1.62 -2.01
N PRO A 55 -9.91 1.72 -1.62
CA PRO A 55 -10.27 2.32 -0.34
C PRO A 55 -9.66 1.60 0.87
N LYS A 56 -9.51 0.27 0.78
CA LYS A 56 -8.91 -0.56 1.84
C LYS A 56 -7.41 -0.33 1.98
N PHE A 57 -6.72 -0.16 0.85
CA PHE A 57 -5.31 0.21 0.85
C PHE A 57 -5.10 1.63 1.39
N LEU A 58 -5.95 2.58 0.97
CA LEU A 58 -5.91 3.96 1.46
C LEU A 58 -6.12 4.02 2.99
N ALA A 59 -6.98 3.16 3.56
CA ALA A 59 -7.14 3.07 5.01
C ALA A 59 -5.84 2.65 5.72
N LEU A 60 -5.10 1.69 5.17
CA LEU A 60 -3.79 1.31 5.70
C LEU A 60 -2.76 2.43 5.56
N VAL A 61 -2.70 3.07 4.39
CA VAL A 61 -1.77 4.18 4.12
C VAL A 61 -2.05 5.37 5.04
N ALA A 62 -3.32 5.70 5.26
CA ALA A 62 -3.74 6.74 6.20
C ALA A 62 -3.35 6.37 7.64
N TYR A 63 -3.60 5.12 8.06
CA TYR A 63 -3.19 4.63 9.37
C TYR A 63 -1.67 4.76 9.57
N LEU A 64 -0.87 4.50 8.53
CA LEU A 64 0.59 4.61 8.55
C LEU A 64 1.12 6.03 8.27
N GLU A 65 0.25 7.03 8.10
CA GLU A 65 0.60 8.44 7.81
C GLU A 65 1.38 8.64 6.50
N LEU A 66 1.26 7.72 5.55
CA LEU A 66 1.96 7.75 4.26
C LEU A 66 1.17 8.44 3.14
N GLY A 67 0.02 9.05 3.45
CA GLY A 67 -0.89 9.64 2.46
C GLY A 67 -0.26 10.73 1.59
N HIS A 68 0.75 11.43 2.10
CA HIS A 68 1.47 12.49 1.41
C HIS A 68 2.38 11.99 0.28
N PHE A 69 2.71 10.69 0.26
CA PHE A 69 3.44 10.06 -0.85
C PHE A 69 2.53 9.62 -2.00
N LEU A 70 1.21 9.57 -1.78
CA LEU A 70 0.28 9.15 -2.82
C LEU A 70 0.04 10.26 -3.85
N HIS A 71 -0.01 9.88 -5.12
CA HIS A 71 -0.36 10.77 -6.22
C HIS A 71 -1.29 10.07 -7.22
N ALA A 72 -2.01 10.85 -8.04
CA ALA A 72 -2.99 10.32 -8.98
C ALA A 72 -2.40 9.30 -9.97
N GLY A 73 -1.15 9.51 -10.40
CA GLY A 73 -0.42 8.59 -11.30
C GLY A 73 -0.23 7.16 -10.76
N LEU A 74 -0.36 6.92 -9.44
CA LEU A 74 -0.33 5.56 -8.88
C LEU A 74 -1.50 4.69 -9.34
N TRP A 75 -2.58 5.32 -9.79
CA TRP A 75 -3.86 4.68 -10.05
C TRP A 75 -4.23 4.61 -11.52
N GLN A 76 -3.49 5.34 -12.35
CA GLN A 76 -3.55 5.23 -13.79
C GLN A 76 -2.79 3.94 -14.11
N ASP A 77 -3.46 2.99 -14.76
CA ASP A 77 -2.77 1.81 -15.25
C ASP A 77 -1.85 2.21 -16.39
N GLU A 78 -0.69 1.56 -16.45
CA GLU A 78 0.10 1.51 -17.67
C GLU A 78 -0.77 0.81 -18.72
N GLU A 79 -1.48 1.60 -19.54
CA GLU A 79 -1.88 1.14 -20.86
C GLU A 79 -0.58 0.79 -21.60
N SER A 80 -0.29 -0.50 -21.72
CA SER A 80 0.67 -1.06 -22.67
C SER A 80 0.09 -2.35 -23.22
#